data_AF-A0AA41S1A9-F1
#
_entry.id   AF-A0AA41S1A9-F1
#
_cell.length_a   1.000
_cell.length_b   1.000
_cell.length_c   1.000
_cell.angle_alpha   90.00
_cell.angle_beta   90.00
_cell.angle_gamma   90.00
#
_symmetry.space_group_name_H-M   'P 1'
#
loop_
_entity.id
_entity.type
_entity.pdbx_description
1 polymer ?
#
loop_
_entity_poly.entity_id
_entity_poly.type
_entity_poly.pdbx_seq_one_letter_code
_entity_poly.pdbx_strand_id
1 'polypeptide(L)'
;MITRAAAAAAADSVNSESSKYPIILNANPILTDLKPDGTDDDTKLIKRVQGWKISEIDTEIIESGFLNSFLKKFCEKVGVPVNNQSANDSITTSCLMLEKCAGFIGKDVSSLILEASIRLEIWEVLRTSVEKRVVCKDLIENLVKKRRSDLLCLCIKHVADIQSSDLVSIFKYFLTPPKGSRDATMNQFSNLLMIAYYGFTSSELCLHYLFASSNLDQLTFSYCLLRLSGTEMLSLIKYLGKWLKKYEKFPQAAPCPRAAKKLGYEEDSGI
;
A
#
# COMPACT_ATOMS: atom_id res chain seq x y z
N MET A 1 50.07 36.31 39.87
CA MET A 1 50.16 35.60 41.16
C MET A 1 48.96 36.04 41.99
N ILE A 2 47.91 35.20 42.07
CA ILE A 2 46.88 35.05 43.11
C ILE A 2 46.03 33.82 42.68
N THR A 3 45.53 33.09 43.67
CA THR A 3 45.36 31.65 43.82
C THR A 3 43.95 31.09 43.54
N ARG A 4 43.91 29.84 43.06
CA ARG A 4 43.03 28.67 43.40
C ARG A 4 41.49 28.81 43.43
N ALA A 5 40.81 27.79 42.88
CA ALA A 5 39.91 26.91 43.65
C ALA A 5 39.73 25.54 42.97
N ALA A 6 39.88 24.47 43.74
CA ALA A 6 39.60 23.09 43.39
C ALA A 6 38.22 22.70 43.97
N ALA A 7 37.47 21.86 43.26
CA ALA A 7 36.35 21.12 43.84
C ALA A 7 36.44 19.66 43.41
N ALA A 8 36.57 18.80 44.41
CA ALA A 8 36.79 17.37 44.31
C ALA A 8 35.51 16.64 43.84
N ALA A 9 35.67 15.71 42.90
CA ALA A 9 34.65 14.73 42.57
C ALA A 9 34.59 13.70 43.70
N ALA A 10 33.62 13.86 44.60
CA ALA A 10 33.19 12.80 45.49
C ALA A 10 32.41 11.78 44.66
N ALA A 11 32.93 10.55 44.65
CA ALA A 11 32.17 9.39 44.21
C ALA A 11 30.95 9.25 45.13
N ASP A 12 29.75 9.27 44.56
CA ASP A 12 28.56 8.84 45.29
C ASP A 12 27.82 7.72 44.58
N SER A 13 27.91 6.59 45.27
CA SER A 13 27.07 5.41 45.34
C SER A 13 25.83 5.33 44.43
N VAL A 14 25.84 4.23 43.66
CA VAL A 14 24.69 3.58 43.03
C VAL A 14 23.56 3.41 44.04
N ASN A 15 22.39 3.98 43.76
CA ASN A 15 21.14 3.51 44.34
C ASN A 15 20.25 2.96 43.22
N SER A 16 20.19 1.63 43.15
CA SER A 16 19.36 0.86 42.22
C SER A 16 17.93 0.84 42.72
N GLU A 17 17.09 1.76 42.27
CA GLU A 17 15.65 1.57 42.35
C GLU A 17 15.19 0.68 41.19
N SER A 18 14.57 -0.45 41.53
CA SER A 18 14.05 -1.42 40.59
C SER A 18 12.95 -0.79 39.73
N SER A 19 13.27 -0.49 38.47
CA SER A 19 12.29 -0.11 37.45
C SER A 19 11.19 -1.18 37.37
N LYS A 20 9.93 -0.73 37.49
CA LYS A 20 8.70 -1.55 37.35
C LYS A 20 8.47 -2.08 35.92
N TYR A 21 9.29 -1.69 34.95
CA TYR A 21 9.20 -2.14 33.57
C TYR A 21 10.48 -2.88 33.16
N PRO A 22 10.38 -4.00 32.42
CA PRO A 22 11.51 -4.86 32.06
C PRO A 22 12.45 -4.23 31.01
N ILE A 23 12.16 -3.02 30.53
CA ILE A 23 13.00 -2.30 29.58
C ILE A 23 13.77 -1.24 30.35
N ILE A 24 15.03 -1.55 30.69
CA ILE A 24 16.00 -0.55 31.13
C ILE A 24 16.47 0.18 29.87
N LEU A 25 15.96 1.39 29.63
CA LEU A 25 16.48 2.28 28.59
C LEU A 25 17.85 2.79 29.04
N ASN A 26 18.89 2.00 28.83
CA ASN A 26 20.26 2.44 29.10
C ASN A 26 20.69 3.40 27.98
N ALA A 27 20.56 4.71 28.23
CA ALA A 27 20.95 5.76 27.28
C ALA A 27 22.47 5.96 27.18
N ASN A 28 23.26 5.35 28.08
CA ASN A 28 24.66 5.71 28.27
C ASN A 28 25.64 5.29 27.13
N PRO A 29 25.47 4.20 26.36
CA PRO A 29 26.47 3.85 25.35
C PRO A 29 26.30 4.62 24.03
N ILE A 30 25.08 5.01 23.66
CA ILE A 30 24.82 5.65 22.35
C ILE A 30 25.16 7.14 22.40
N LEU A 31 24.93 7.81 23.53
CA LEU A 31 25.17 9.25 23.66
C LEU A 31 26.66 9.62 23.69
N THR A 32 27.54 8.71 24.05
CA THR A 32 28.99 8.93 24.09
C THR A 32 29.67 8.96 22.71
N ASP A 33 29.06 8.32 21.71
CA ASP A 33 29.63 8.22 20.35
C ASP A 33 29.15 9.33 19.41
N LEU A 34 28.18 10.11 19.86
CA LEU A 34 27.58 11.22 19.13
C LEU A 34 28.46 12.46 19.19
N LYS A 35 29.02 12.88 18.05
CA LYS A 35 29.81 14.11 17.92
C LYS A 35 29.07 15.11 17.03
N PRO A 36 28.99 16.40 17.40
CA PRO A 36 28.43 17.42 16.53
C PRO A 36 29.28 17.59 15.27
N ASP A 37 28.62 17.84 14.13
CA ASP A 37 29.27 18.07 12.84
C ASP A 37 30.22 19.28 12.92
N GLY A 38 31.47 19.10 12.46
CA GLY A 38 32.61 19.97 12.76
C GLY A 38 32.67 21.28 11.98
N THR A 39 31.56 21.75 11.40
CA THR A 39 31.51 23.06 10.75
C THR A 39 31.25 24.14 11.78
N ASP A 40 32.27 24.95 12.05
CA ASP A 40 32.30 26.07 12.99
C ASP A 40 31.47 27.28 12.48
N ASP A 41 30.22 27.01 12.12
CA ASP A 41 29.23 28.01 11.70
C ASP A 41 28.22 28.17 12.83
N ASP A 42 28.50 29.14 13.71
CA ASP A 42 27.71 29.46 14.92
C ASP A 42 26.32 30.06 14.61
N THR A 43 25.94 30.15 13.33
CA THR A 43 24.62 30.63 12.91
C THR A 43 23.53 29.56 12.95
N LYS A 44 23.87 28.27 13.15
CA LYS A 44 22.90 27.16 13.22
C LYS A 44 22.70 26.68 14.66
N LEU A 45 21.55 27.03 15.26
CA LEU A 45 21.09 26.55 16.57
C LEU A 45 20.93 25.02 16.66
N ILE A 46 20.84 24.32 15.52
CA ILE A 46 20.73 22.86 15.44
C ILE A 46 21.91 22.34 14.61
N LYS A 47 22.87 21.67 15.26
CA LYS A 47 24.00 21.01 14.60
C LYS A 47 23.64 19.54 14.35
N ARG A 48 23.91 19.03 13.14
CA ARG A 48 23.74 17.62 12.80
C ARG A 48 24.69 16.80 13.68
N VAL A 49 24.21 15.68 14.22
CA VAL A 49 25.03 14.81 15.06
C VAL A 49 25.54 13.66 14.21
N GLN A 50 26.85 13.49 14.18
CA GLN A 50 27.59 12.42 13.52
C GLN A 50 27.95 11.34 14.53
N GLY A 51 28.23 10.11 14.09
CA GLY A 51 28.61 9.00 14.97
C GLY A 51 27.47 8.07 15.38
N TRP A 52 26.22 8.38 15.02
CA TRP A 52 25.15 7.39 15.09
C TRP A 52 25.40 6.33 14.02
N LYS A 53 25.75 5.12 14.45
CA LYS A 53 25.81 3.94 13.60
C LYS A 53 24.63 3.04 13.95
N ILE A 54 23.86 2.69 12.93
CA ILE A 54 22.87 1.62 13.02
C ILE A 54 23.62 0.33 13.38
N SER A 55 23.03 -0.54 14.20
CA SER A 55 23.70 -1.78 14.59
C SER A 55 24.00 -2.61 13.34
N GLU A 56 25.07 -3.40 13.37
CA GLU A 56 25.46 -4.24 12.23
C GLU A 56 24.33 -5.21 11.84
N ILE A 57 23.59 -5.72 12.83
CA ILE A 57 22.40 -6.57 12.65
C ILE A 57 21.26 -5.81 11.96
N ASP A 58 20.97 -4.58 12.40
CA ASP A 58 19.93 -3.76 11.79
C ASP A 58 20.33 -3.35 10.37
N THR A 59 21.62 -3.12 10.13
CA THR A 59 22.20 -2.84 8.80
C THR A 59 22.07 -4.08 7.91
N GLU A 60 22.35 -5.28 8.42
CA GLU A 60 22.18 -6.55 7.72
C GLU A 60 20.70 -6.86 7.41
N ILE A 61 19.77 -6.54 8.32
CA ILE A 61 18.32 -6.71 8.09
C ILE A 61 17.84 -5.76 6.98
N ILE A 62 18.35 -4.53 6.97
CA ILE A 62 18.06 -3.51 5.96
C ILE A 62 18.70 -3.87 4.60
N GLU A 63 19.94 -4.37 4.59
CA GLU A 63 20.71 -4.68 3.38
C GLU A 63 20.39 -6.06 2.78
N SER A 64 20.12 -7.07 3.60
CA SER A 64 20.01 -8.48 3.16
C SER A 64 18.61 -8.91 2.74
N GLY A 65 17.61 -8.03 2.88
CA GLY A 65 16.22 -8.37 2.56
C GLY A 65 15.73 -9.56 3.38
N PHE A 66 15.45 -9.34 4.67
CA PHE A 66 14.85 -10.36 5.56
C PHE A 66 13.70 -11.15 4.90
N LEU A 67 12.90 -10.46 4.09
CA LEU A 67 11.78 -11.05 3.33
C LEU A 67 12.27 -12.09 2.31
N ASN A 68 13.37 -11.83 1.60
CA ASN A 68 13.99 -12.79 0.69
C ASN A 68 14.55 -14.00 1.42
N SER A 69 15.27 -13.80 2.53
CA SER A 69 15.85 -14.90 3.28
C SER A 69 14.77 -15.79 3.90
N PHE A 70 13.68 -15.18 4.38
CA PHE A 70 12.47 -15.88 4.83
C PHE A 70 11.80 -16.68 3.71
N LEU A 71 11.47 -16.02 2.58
CA LEU A 71 10.79 -16.66 1.45
C LEU A 71 11.64 -17.79 0.85
N LYS A 72 12.96 -17.61 0.76
CA LYS A 72 13.88 -18.65 0.28
C LYS A 72 13.84 -19.89 1.17
N LYS A 73 14.05 -19.74 2.48
CA LYS A 73 13.98 -20.86 3.45
C LYS A 73 12.62 -21.55 3.43
N PHE A 74 11.55 -20.77 3.25
CA PHE A 74 10.20 -21.30 3.16
C PHE A 74 10.01 -22.13 1.88
N CYS A 75 10.39 -21.60 0.71
CA CYS A 75 10.29 -22.30 -0.56
C CYS A 75 11.15 -23.58 -0.58
N GLU A 76 12.36 -23.55 0.02
CA GLU A 76 13.20 -24.74 0.21
C GLU A 76 12.48 -25.82 1.03
N LYS A 77 11.84 -25.43 2.14
CA LYS A 77 11.11 -26.36 3.03
C LYS A 77 9.87 -26.96 2.37
N VAL A 78 9.23 -26.23 1.45
CA VAL A 78 8.04 -26.68 0.71
C VAL A 78 8.41 -27.43 -0.57
N GLY A 79 9.71 -27.57 -0.88
CA GLY A 79 10.18 -28.29 -2.07
C GLY A 79 9.94 -27.53 -3.38
N VAL A 80 9.74 -26.21 -3.31
CA VAL A 80 9.55 -25.37 -4.49
C VAL A 80 10.93 -25.02 -5.08
N PRO A 81 11.20 -25.33 -6.36
CA PRO A 81 12.47 -25.00 -6.98
C PRO A 81 12.61 -23.48 -7.14
N VAL A 82 13.49 -22.91 -6.32
CA VAL A 82 13.98 -21.54 -6.45
C VAL A 82 15.13 -21.58 -7.46
N ASN A 83 14.85 -21.27 -8.72
CA ASN A 83 15.92 -21.04 -9.68
C ASN A 83 16.63 -19.74 -9.29
N ASN A 84 17.90 -19.85 -8.90
CA ASN A 84 18.82 -18.73 -8.68
C ASN A 84 19.26 -18.11 -10.01
N GLN A 85 18.36 -17.99 -10.99
CA GLN A 85 18.64 -17.16 -12.16
C GLN A 85 18.86 -15.75 -11.63
N SER A 86 20.03 -15.19 -11.96
CA SER A 86 20.59 -13.94 -11.49
C SER A 86 19.67 -12.75 -11.77
N ALA A 87 18.58 -12.63 -11.02
CA ALA A 87 17.74 -11.46 -11.01
C ALA A 87 18.53 -10.37 -10.29
N ASN A 88 18.90 -9.33 -11.03
CA ASN A 88 19.75 -8.23 -10.59
C ASN A 88 19.15 -7.36 -9.46
N ASP A 89 18.04 -7.77 -8.82
CA ASP A 89 17.39 -7.05 -7.73
C ASP A 89 16.68 -8.00 -6.73
N SER A 90 16.88 -7.68 -5.46
CA SER A 90 16.29 -8.29 -4.26
C SER A 90 14.76 -8.35 -4.35
N ILE A 91 14.11 -7.28 -4.83
CA ILE A 91 12.64 -7.19 -4.88
C ILE A 91 12.04 -8.16 -5.90
N THR A 92 12.67 -8.27 -7.08
CA THR A 92 12.20 -9.18 -8.14
C THR A 92 12.25 -10.64 -7.68
N THR A 93 13.29 -10.99 -6.94
CA THR A 93 13.45 -12.33 -6.34
C THR A 93 12.34 -12.60 -5.32
N SER A 94 12.03 -11.65 -4.44
CA SER A 94 10.91 -11.75 -3.49
C SER A 94 9.58 -11.99 -4.20
N CYS A 95 9.28 -11.22 -5.25
CA CYS A 95 8.04 -11.37 -6.00
C CYS A 95 7.91 -12.76 -6.64
N LEU A 96 8.97 -13.26 -7.28
CA LEU A 96 8.97 -14.59 -7.90
C LEU A 96 8.81 -15.72 -6.88
N MET A 97 9.47 -15.63 -5.72
CA MET A 97 9.32 -16.60 -4.65
C MET A 97 7.90 -16.56 -4.07
N LEU A 98 7.36 -15.37 -3.84
CA LEU A 98 6.00 -15.21 -3.37
C LEU A 98 5.01 -15.77 -4.39
N GLU A 99 5.23 -15.55 -5.69
CA GLU A 99 4.36 -16.06 -6.74
C GLU A 99 4.22 -17.59 -6.69
N LYS A 100 5.34 -18.28 -6.46
CA LYS A 100 5.39 -19.75 -6.40
C LYS A 100 4.92 -20.31 -5.06
N CYS A 101 5.19 -19.60 -3.97
CA CYS A 101 5.01 -20.12 -2.61
C CYS A 101 3.75 -19.59 -1.91
N ALA A 102 3.06 -18.56 -2.44
CA ALA A 102 1.90 -17.91 -1.80
C ALA A 102 0.78 -18.87 -1.41
N GLY A 103 0.51 -19.90 -2.23
CA GLY A 103 -0.53 -20.91 -1.92
C GLY A 103 -0.22 -21.79 -0.70
N PHE A 104 1.03 -21.81 -0.24
CA PHE A 104 1.48 -22.58 0.91
C PHE A 104 1.65 -21.71 2.17
N ILE A 105 1.67 -20.38 2.02
CA ILE A 105 1.85 -19.46 3.14
C ILE A 105 0.53 -19.33 3.91
N GLY A 106 0.56 -19.63 5.21
CA GLY A 106 -0.59 -19.48 6.09
C GLY A 106 -1.12 -18.03 6.11
N LYS A 107 -2.42 -17.86 6.37
CA LYS A 107 -3.09 -16.55 6.35
C LYS A 107 -2.41 -15.51 7.24
N ASP A 108 -1.95 -15.90 8.43
CA ASP A 108 -1.30 -14.97 9.37
C ASP A 108 0.06 -14.47 8.86
N VAL A 109 0.87 -15.36 8.30
CA VAL A 109 2.18 -15.01 7.72
C VAL A 109 1.98 -14.12 6.49
N SER A 110 1.03 -14.46 5.65
CA SER A 110 0.62 -13.67 4.48
C SER A 110 0.16 -12.26 4.89
N SER A 111 -0.65 -12.15 5.95
CA SER A 111 -1.07 -10.86 6.51
C SER A 111 0.11 -10.04 7.02
N LEU A 112 1.07 -10.68 7.70
CA LEU A 112 2.28 -10.01 8.21
C LEU A 112 3.17 -9.49 7.07
N ILE A 113 3.37 -10.30 6.02
CA ILE A 113 4.11 -9.88 4.81
C ILE A 113 3.42 -8.67 4.18
N LEU A 114 2.09 -8.67 4.10
CA LEU A 114 1.33 -7.56 3.53
C LEU A 114 1.47 -6.29 4.36
N GLU A 115 1.33 -6.40 5.68
CA GLU A 115 1.46 -5.28 6.59
C GLU A 115 2.88 -4.69 6.55
N ALA A 116 3.91 -5.53 6.55
CA ALA A 116 5.29 -5.11 6.39
C ALA A 116 5.51 -4.42 5.03
N SER A 117 4.96 -4.97 3.94
CA SER A 117 5.07 -4.38 2.60
C SER A 117 4.43 -2.99 2.53
N ILE A 118 3.30 -2.78 3.21
CA ILE A 118 2.64 -1.47 3.31
C ILE A 118 3.50 -0.50 4.13
N ARG A 119 4.03 -0.94 5.28
CA ARG A 119 4.85 -0.10 6.18
C ARG A 119 6.18 0.31 5.53
N LEU A 120 6.81 -0.62 4.81
CA LEU A 120 8.08 -0.43 4.12
C LEU A 120 7.92 0.12 2.69
N GLU A 121 6.69 0.36 2.25
CA GLU A 121 6.36 0.87 0.91
C GLU A 121 6.91 0.00 -0.24
N ILE A 122 6.97 -1.32 -0.04
CA ILE A 122 7.40 -2.30 -1.06
C ILE A 122 6.19 -2.68 -1.94
N TRP A 123 5.81 -1.77 -2.82
CA TRP A 123 4.56 -1.85 -3.59
C TRP A 123 4.49 -3.04 -4.58
N GLU A 124 5.62 -3.52 -5.09
CA GLU A 124 5.65 -4.63 -6.05
C GLU A 124 5.36 -5.99 -5.38
N VAL A 125 5.86 -6.19 -4.17
CA VAL A 125 5.51 -7.36 -3.35
C VAL A 125 4.03 -7.30 -2.98
N LEU A 126 3.52 -6.10 -2.64
CA LEU A 126 2.11 -5.88 -2.35
C LEU A 126 1.22 -6.18 -3.57
N ARG A 127 1.59 -5.70 -4.76
CA ARG A 127 0.92 -6.00 -6.03
C ARG A 127 0.80 -7.51 -6.26
N THR A 128 1.93 -8.21 -6.18
CA THR A 128 2.01 -9.66 -6.38
C THR A 128 1.13 -10.41 -5.37
N SER A 129 1.14 -9.96 -4.11
CA SER A 129 0.31 -10.53 -3.03
C SER A 129 -1.19 -10.41 -3.35
N VAL A 130 -1.63 -9.22 -3.75
CA VAL A 130 -3.04 -8.93 -4.06
C VAL A 130 -3.51 -9.73 -5.29
N GLU A 131 -2.66 -9.90 -6.31
CA GLU A 131 -2.98 -10.74 -7.48
C GLU A 131 -3.22 -12.21 -7.12
N LYS A 132 -2.51 -12.71 -6.10
CA LYS A 132 -2.72 -14.05 -5.55
C LYS A 132 -3.85 -14.11 -4.51
N ARG A 133 -4.66 -13.05 -4.42
CA ARG A 133 -5.82 -12.93 -3.51
C ARG A 133 -5.48 -12.96 -2.03
N VAL A 134 -4.24 -12.58 -1.69
CA VAL A 134 -3.81 -12.38 -0.30
C VAL A 134 -4.20 -10.96 0.13
N VAL A 135 -5.01 -10.86 1.19
CA VAL A 135 -5.49 -9.59 1.74
C VAL A 135 -5.32 -9.54 3.26
N CYS A 136 -5.13 -8.34 3.81
CA CYS A 136 -5.15 -8.07 5.25
C CYS A 136 -6.32 -7.15 5.62
N LYS A 137 -6.70 -7.14 6.90
CA LYS A 137 -7.90 -6.48 7.40
C LYS A 137 -7.97 -4.98 7.10
N ASP A 138 -6.83 -4.30 7.13
CA ASP A 138 -6.76 -2.84 6.97
C ASP A 138 -6.10 -2.45 5.63
N LEU A 139 -6.05 -3.37 4.66
CA LEU A 139 -5.38 -3.15 3.37
C LEU A 139 -5.94 -1.92 2.66
N ILE A 140 -7.26 -1.86 2.49
CA ILE A 140 -7.92 -0.80 1.73
C ILE A 140 -7.74 0.56 2.41
N GLU A 141 -7.91 0.62 3.74
CA GLU A 141 -7.69 1.86 4.50
C GLU A 141 -6.27 2.40 4.31
N ASN A 142 -5.26 1.53 4.38
CA ASN A 142 -3.86 1.92 4.17
C ASN A 142 -3.59 2.38 2.73
N LEU A 143 -4.15 1.69 1.72
CA LEU A 143 -4.00 2.07 0.31
C LEU A 143 -4.67 3.42 0.01
N VAL A 144 -5.83 3.68 0.60
CA VAL A 144 -6.53 4.98 0.52
C VAL A 144 -5.67 6.09 1.16
N LYS A 145 -5.14 5.86 2.37
CA LYS A 145 -4.26 6.82 3.06
C LYS A 145 -2.99 7.13 2.25
N LYS A 146 -2.37 6.10 1.66
CA LYS A 146 -1.15 6.21 0.85
C LYS A 146 -1.41 6.63 -0.61
N ARG A 147 -2.66 6.87 -0.99
CA ARG A 147 -3.09 7.30 -2.34
C ARG A 147 -2.62 6.38 -3.47
N ARG A 148 -2.59 5.08 -3.23
CA ARG A 148 -2.20 4.07 -4.25
C ARG A 148 -3.42 3.61 -5.05
N SER A 149 -3.87 4.46 -5.98
CA SER A 149 -5.03 4.17 -6.84
C SER A 149 -4.84 2.91 -7.68
N ASP A 150 -3.63 2.63 -8.16
CA ASP A 150 -3.30 1.41 -8.91
C ASP A 150 -3.62 0.13 -8.12
N LEU A 151 -3.19 0.08 -6.87
CA LEU A 151 -3.38 -1.08 -6.00
C LEU A 151 -4.83 -1.21 -5.53
N LEU A 152 -5.54 -0.09 -5.34
CA LEU A 152 -6.99 -0.12 -5.08
C LEU A 152 -7.76 -0.75 -6.25
N CYS A 153 -7.43 -0.38 -7.49
CA CYS A 153 -8.10 -0.95 -8.66
C CYS A 153 -7.73 -2.44 -8.87
N LEU A 154 -6.52 -2.83 -8.46
CA LEU A 154 -6.11 -4.24 -8.41
C LEU A 154 -6.90 -5.03 -7.34
N CYS A 155 -7.12 -4.44 -6.15
CA CYS A 155 -7.95 -5.06 -5.12
C CYS A 155 -9.37 -5.32 -5.62
N ILE A 156 -10.00 -4.31 -6.24
CA ILE A 156 -11.36 -4.43 -6.82
C ILE A 156 -11.46 -5.56 -7.85
N LYS A 157 -10.37 -5.78 -8.62
CA LYS A 157 -10.32 -6.78 -9.68
C LYS A 157 -10.09 -8.20 -9.17
N HIS A 158 -9.27 -8.38 -8.13
CA HIS A 158 -8.80 -9.71 -7.71
C HIS A 158 -9.40 -10.18 -6.37
N VAL A 159 -9.84 -9.27 -5.51
CA VAL A 159 -10.44 -9.57 -4.21
C VAL A 159 -11.95 -9.68 -4.39
N ALA A 160 -12.52 -10.84 -4.04
CA ALA A 160 -13.93 -11.14 -4.25
C ALA A 160 -14.86 -10.76 -3.09
N ASP A 161 -14.30 -10.57 -1.89
CA ASP A 161 -15.06 -10.35 -0.65
C ASP A 161 -14.66 -9.03 0.02
N ILE A 162 -14.73 -7.92 -0.72
CA ILE A 162 -14.44 -6.60 -0.15
C ILE A 162 -15.59 -6.19 0.77
N GLN A 163 -15.27 -5.80 2.00
CA GLN A 163 -16.28 -5.37 2.98
C GLN A 163 -17.01 -4.10 2.50
N SER A 164 -18.30 -3.98 2.82
CA SER A 164 -19.10 -2.80 2.43
C SER A 164 -18.54 -1.49 3.00
N SER A 165 -17.90 -1.53 4.19
CA SER A 165 -17.17 -0.39 4.76
C SER A 165 -15.99 0.05 3.88
N ASP A 166 -15.23 -0.91 3.37
CA ASP A 166 -14.08 -0.68 2.48
C ASP A 166 -14.52 -0.18 1.11
N LEU A 167 -15.61 -0.75 0.58
CA LEU A 167 -16.21 -0.28 -0.67
C LEU A 167 -16.64 1.19 -0.56
N VAL A 168 -17.19 1.62 0.58
CA VAL A 168 -17.47 3.04 0.80
C VAL A 168 -16.20 3.88 0.79
N SER A 169 -15.13 3.44 1.46
CA SER A 169 -13.84 4.14 1.44
C SER A 169 -13.28 4.28 0.02
N ILE A 170 -13.38 3.24 -0.79
CA ILE A 170 -13.00 3.23 -2.20
C ILE A 170 -13.86 4.19 -3.03
N PHE A 171 -15.19 4.16 -2.84
CA PHE A 171 -16.12 5.06 -3.51
C PHE A 171 -15.77 6.52 -3.24
N LYS A 172 -15.58 6.87 -1.96
CA LYS A 172 -15.22 8.22 -1.54
C LYS A 172 -13.88 8.66 -2.12
N TYR A 173 -12.90 7.74 -2.14
CA TYR A 173 -11.58 7.99 -2.70
C TYR A 173 -11.65 8.35 -4.19
N PHE A 174 -12.39 7.59 -5.00
CA PHE A 174 -12.49 7.88 -6.45
C PHE A 174 -13.41 9.05 -6.78
N LEU A 175 -14.45 9.32 -5.97
CA LEU A 175 -15.34 10.47 -6.16
C LEU A 175 -14.73 11.79 -5.67
N THR A 176 -13.68 11.72 -4.86
CA THR A 176 -12.92 12.87 -4.35
C THR A 176 -11.47 12.79 -4.84
N PRO A 177 -11.23 12.89 -6.17
CA PRO A 177 -9.89 12.79 -6.70
C PRO A 177 -8.99 13.90 -6.11
N PRO A 178 -7.73 13.58 -5.74
CA PRO A 178 -6.79 14.57 -5.25
C PRO A 178 -6.63 15.70 -6.28
N LYS A 179 -6.83 16.95 -5.85
CA LYS A 179 -6.51 18.12 -6.69
C LYS A 179 -5.01 18.10 -6.98
N GLY A 180 -4.63 17.86 -8.23
CA GLY A 180 -3.24 17.96 -8.70
C GLY A 180 -2.51 16.64 -8.98
N SER A 181 -3.09 15.47 -8.69
CA SER A 181 -2.47 14.20 -9.08
C SER A 181 -3.04 13.71 -10.41
N ARG A 182 -2.27 13.87 -11.50
CA ARG A 182 -2.51 13.06 -12.70
C ARG A 182 -2.00 11.66 -12.37
N ASP A 183 -2.82 10.86 -11.70
CA ASP A 183 -2.50 9.46 -11.45
C ASP A 183 -2.34 8.75 -12.80
N ALA A 184 -1.09 8.47 -13.16
CA ALA A 184 -0.67 7.77 -14.37
C ALA A 184 -0.89 6.25 -14.24
N THR A 185 -2.04 5.86 -13.73
CA THR A 185 -2.39 4.48 -13.48
C THR A 185 -3.49 4.13 -14.48
N MET A 186 -3.13 3.65 -15.68
CA MET A 186 -3.92 2.72 -16.54
C MET A 186 -3.32 2.61 -17.97
N ASN A 187 -2.40 1.67 -18.18
CA ASN A 187 -1.74 1.39 -19.47
C ASN A 187 -2.53 0.43 -20.39
N GLN A 188 -3.84 0.58 -20.53
CA GLN A 188 -4.64 -0.23 -21.47
C GLN A 188 -5.26 0.63 -22.58
N PHE A 189 -5.24 0.14 -23.82
CA PHE A 189 -5.71 0.87 -25.01
C PHE A 189 -7.19 1.32 -24.94
N SER A 190 -8.08 0.51 -24.35
CA SER A 190 -9.48 0.90 -24.13
C SER A 190 -9.61 2.09 -23.18
N ASN A 191 -8.68 2.21 -22.23
CA ASN A 191 -8.69 3.23 -21.19
C ASN A 191 -8.12 4.55 -21.72
N LEU A 192 -7.08 4.45 -22.56
CA LEU A 192 -6.56 5.57 -23.34
C LEU A 192 -7.64 6.20 -24.22
N LEU A 193 -8.51 5.41 -24.87
CA LEU A 193 -9.62 5.95 -25.65
C LEU A 193 -10.64 6.69 -24.75
N MET A 194 -10.96 6.12 -23.59
CA MET A 194 -11.88 6.76 -22.63
C MET A 194 -11.32 8.06 -22.05
N ILE A 195 -10.04 8.10 -21.73
CA ILE A 195 -9.36 9.30 -21.23
C ILE A 195 -9.22 10.33 -22.36
N ALA A 196 -8.65 9.94 -23.50
CA ALA A 196 -8.26 10.87 -24.56
C ALA A 196 -9.44 11.37 -25.40
N TYR A 197 -10.45 10.52 -25.66
CA TYR A 197 -11.57 10.89 -26.52
C TYR A 197 -12.78 11.43 -25.73
N TYR A 198 -13.05 10.88 -24.54
CA TYR A 198 -14.23 11.25 -23.74
C TYR A 198 -13.93 12.09 -22.51
N GLY A 199 -12.65 12.35 -22.21
CA GLY A 199 -12.26 13.20 -21.07
C GLY A 199 -12.58 12.58 -19.71
N PHE A 200 -12.58 11.25 -19.61
CA PHE A 200 -12.63 10.58 -18.33
C PHE A 200 -11.28 10.71 -17.60
N THR A 201 -11.34 10.93 -16.29
CA THR A 201 -10.16 10.92 -15.42
C THR A 201 -9.79 9.48 -15.02
N SER A 202 -8.56 9.27 -14.54
CA SER A 202 -8.11 7.96 -14.04
C SER A 202 -9.02 7.44 -12.90
N SER A 203 -9.47 8.34 -12.00
CA SER A 203 -10.39 7.99 -10.92
C SER A 203 -11.78 7.57 -11.42
N GLU A 204 -12.30 8.24 -12.46
CA GLU A 204 -13.58 7.85 -13.07
C GLU A 204 -13.50 6.51 -13.81
N LEU A 205 -12.33 6.16 -14.36
CA LEU A 205 -12.11 4.82 -14.91
C LEU A 205 -12.08 3.75 -13.83
N CYS A 206 -11.36 3.98 -12.73
CA CYS A 206 -11.39 3.05 -11.60
C CYS A 206 -12.79 2.91 -10.99
N LEU A 207 -13.58 3.98 -10.98
CA LEU A 207 -15.00 3.93 -10.62
C LEU A 207 -15.79 3.05 -11.60
N HIS A 208 -15.50 3.08 -12.90
CA HIS A 208 -16.11 2.17 -13.87
C HIS A 208 -15.77 0.70 -13.59
N TYR A 209 -14.51 0.39 -13.26
CA TYR A 209 -14.11 -0.96 -12.86
C TYR A 209 -14.83 -1.43 -11.59
N LEU A 210 -15.05 -0.52 -10.64
CA LEU A 210 -15.83 -0.81 -9.43
C LEU A 210 -17.27 -1.18 -9.76
N PHE A 211 -17.92 -0.41 -10.64
CA PHE A 211 -19.27 -0.71 -11.12
C PHE A 211 -19.38 -2.01 -11.90
N ALA A 212 -18.32 -2.42 -12.60
CA ALA A 212 -18.26 -3.68 -13.31
C ALA A 212 -17.84 -4.87 -12.42
N SER A 213 -17.47 -4.63 -11.17
CA SER A 213 -16.98 -5.68 -10.27
C SER A 213 -18.13 -6.46 -9.63
N SER A 214 -17.92 -7.74 -9.37
CA SER A 214 -18.86 -8.59 -8.65
C SER A 214 -19.00 -8.23 -7.15
N ASN A 215 -18.10 -7.37 -6.63
CA ASN A 215 -18.15 -6.91 -5.24
C ASN A 215 -19.30 -5.90 -5.00
N LEU A 216 -19.88 -5.33 -6.06
CA LEU A 216 -20.87 -4.26 -5.96
C LEU A 216 -22.25 -4.75 -6.42
N ASP A 217 -22.97 -5.41 -5.52
CA ASP A 217 -24.37 -5.77 -5.73
C ASP A 217 -25.33 -4.58 -5.45
N GLN A 218 -26.62 -4.76 -5.75
CA GLN A 218 -27.63 -3.71 -5.62
C GLN A 218 -27.76 -3.19 -4.17
N LEU A 219 -27.67 -4.09 -3.18
CA LEU A 219 -27.82 -3.73 -1.76
C LEU A 219 -26.59 -2.96 -1.28
N THR A 220 -25.39 -3.45 -1.62
CA THR A 220 -24.11 -2.82 -1.29
C THR A 220 -23.99 -1.46 -1.97
N PHE A 221 -24.40 -1.36 -3.23
CA PHE A 221 -24.42 -0.07 -3.92
C PHE A 221 -25.35 0.93 -3.23
N SER A 222 -26.56 0.50 -2.85
CA SER A 222 -27.51 1.34 -2.12
C SER A 222 -26.95 1.79 -0.77
N TYR A 223 -26.30 0.89 -0.03
CA TYR A 223 -25.58 1.21 1.20
C TYR A 223 -24.46 2.24 0.98
N CYS A 224 -23.68 2.08 -0.10
CA CYS A 224 -22.64 3.03 -0.46
C CYS A 224 -23.20 4.42 -0.76
N LEU A 225 -24.27 4.49 -1.55
CA LEU A 225 -24.93 5.75 -1.92
C LEU A 225 -25.40 6.54 -0.70
N LEU A 226 -26.02 5.86 0.28
CA LEU A 226 -26.51 6.49 1.51
C LEU A 226 -25.40 7.13 2.36
N ARG A 227 -24.14 6.71 2.17
CA ARG A 227 -22.99 7.19 2.94
C ARG A 227 -22.14 8.22 2.19
N LEU A 228 -22.54 8.60 0.98
CA LEU A 228 -21.91 9.68 0.22
C LEU A 228 -22.39 11.04 0.74
N SER A 229 -21.44 11.98 0.84
CA SER A 229 -21.72 13.40 1.08
C SER A 229 -22.31 14.06 -0.17
N GLY A 230 -22.89 15.25 -0.01
CA GLY A 230 -23.46 16.01 -1.14
C GLY A 230 -22.44 16.31 -2.26
N THR A 231 -21.18 16.55 -1.91
CA THR A 231 -20.11 16.77 -2.89
C THR A 231 -19.73 15.49 -3.64
N GLU A 232 -19.63 14.35 -2.94
CA GLU A 232 -19.35 13.04 -3.54
C GLU A 232 -20.51 12.60 -4.45
N MET A 233 -21.75 12.82 -4.01
CA MET A 233 -22.95 12.55 -4.79
C MET A 233 -22.98 13.40 -6.06
N LEU A 234 -22.64 14.69 -5.98
CA LEU A 234 -22.54 15.55 -7.16
C LEU A 234 -21.45 15.08 -8.13
N SER A 235 -20.29 14.62 -7.63
CA SER A 235 -19.24 14.00 -8.46
C SER A 235 -19.77 12.76 -9.18
N LEU A 236 -20.53 11.91 -8.48
CA LEU A 236 -21.14 10.72 -9.07
C LEU A 236 -22.15 11.07 -10.16
N ILE A 237 -23.02 12.05 -9.93
CA ILE A 237 -23.99 12.54 -10.92
C ILE A 237 -23.27 13.07 -12.16
N LYS A 238 -22.18 13.82 -11.99
CA LYS A 238 -21.36 14.31 -13.11
C LYS A 238 -20.75 13.15 -13.91
N TYR A 239 -20.21 12.15 -13.22
CA TYR A 239 -19.67 10.94 -13.85
C TYR A 239 -20.73 10.20 -14.68
N LEU A 240 -21.91 9.94 -14.10
CA LEU A 240 -23.01 9.30 -14.81
C LEU A 240 -23.48 10.15 -16.01
N GLY A 241 -23.52 11.47 -15.85
CA GLY A 241 -23.82 12.40 -16.93
C GLY A 241 -22.83 12.33 -18.10
N LYS A 242 -21.53 12.08 -17.85
CA LYS A 242 -20.55 11.84 -18.92
C LYS A 242 -20.85 10.55 -19.69
N TRP A 243 -21.22 9.50 -18.99
CA TRP A 243 -21.63 8.23 -19.62
C TRP A 243 -22.89 8.38 -20.45
N LEU A 244 -23.92 9.06 -19.94
CA LEU A 244 -25.14 9.32 -20.70
C LEU A 244 -24.85 10.07 -22.01
N LYS A 245 -24.04 11.13 -21.96
CA LYS A 245 -23.60 11.86 -23.17
C LYS A 245 -22.82 10.99 -24.15
N LYS A 246 -22.04 10.03 -23.65
CA LYS A 246 -21.35 9.07 -24.50
C LYS A 246 -22.36 8.13 -25.18
N TYR A 247 -23.33 7.58 -24.45
CA TYR A 247 -24.34 6.70 -25.02
C TYR A 247 -25.26 7.42 -26.01
N GLU A 248 -25.62 8.67 -25.73
CA GLU A 248 -26.40 9.52 -26.64
C GLU A 248 -25.68 9.73 -27.99
N LYS A 249 -24.35 9.87 -27.98
CA LYS A 249 -23.53 9.99 -29.20
C LYS A 249 -23.40 8.70 -29.99
N PHE A 250 -23.62 7.55 -29.35
CA PHE A 250 -23.50 6.23 -29.96
C PHE A 250 -24.75 5.39 -29.66
N PRO A 251 -25.91 5.73 -30.28
CA PRO A 251 -27.16 5.00 -30.07
C PRO A 251 -27.08 3.52 -30.49
N GLN A 252 -26.07 3.16 -31.29
CA GLN A 252 -25.74 1.80 -31.71
C GLN A 252 -25.03 0.97 -30.61
N ALA A 253 -24.59 1.60 -29.52
CA ALA A 253 -23.87 0.94 -28.42
C ALA A 253 -24.84 0.16 -27.52
N ALA A 254 -25.44 -0.89 -28.07
CA ALA A 254 -26.22 -1.87 -27.32
C ALA A 254 -25.31 -2.90 -26.64
N PRO A 255 -25.77 -3.57 -25.57
CA PRO A 255 -25.10 -4.76 -25.04
C PRO A 255 -24.84 -5.75 -26.18
N CYS A 256 -23.58 -6.07 -26.44
CA CYS A 256 -23.24 -7.00 -27.50
C CYS A 256 -23.65 -8.42 -27.08
N PRO A 257 -24.54 -9.12 -27.81
CA PRO A 257 -25.00 -10.46 -27.43
C PRO A 257 -23.85 -11.47 -27.34
N ARG A 258 -22.81 -11.29 -28.16
CA ARG A 258 -21.58 -12.10 -28.10
C ARG A 258 -20.75 -11.86 -26.85
N ALA A 259 -20.82 -10.66 -26.25
CA ALA A 259 -20.16 -10.35 -24.99
C ALA A 259 -20.96 -10.90 -23.80
N ALA A 260 -22.29 -10.76 -23.80
CA ALA A 260 -23.17 -11.33 -22.78
C ALA A 260 -22.99 -12.85 -22.65
N LYS A 261 -22.97 -13.56 -23.79
CA LYS A 261 -22.73 -15.01 -23.85
C LYS A 261 -21.34 -15.44 -23.36
N LYS A 262 -20.31 -14.60 -23.53
CA LYS A 262 -18.95 -14.85 -23.01
C LYS A 262 -18.80 -14.50 -21.53
N LEU A 263 -19.65 -13.63 -21.00
CA LEU A 263 -19.61 -13.13 -19.62
C LEU A 263 -20.63 -13.82 -18.71
N GLY A 264 -21.39 -14.80 -19.22
CA GLY A 264 -22.31 -15.62 -18.42
C GLY A 264 -23.65 -14.94 -18.09
N TYR A 265 -23.99 -13.85 -18.78
CA TYR A 265 -25.31 -13.23 -18.68
C TYR A 265 -26.19 -13.85 -19.77
N GLU A 266 -26.85 -14.97 -19.48
CA GLU A 266 -28.01 -15.39 -20.25
C GLU A 266 -29.21 -14.57 -19.75
N GLU A 267 -29.66 -13.62 -20.56
CA GLU A 267 -31.00 -13.07 -20.41
C GLU A 267 -31.97 -14.11 -20.95
N ASP A 268 -32.61 -14.85 -20.03
CA ASP A 268 -33.84 -15.58 -20.32
C ASP A 268 -34.90 -14.55 -20.73
N SER A 269 -34.98 -14.32 -22.04
CA SER A 269 -36.09 -13.61 -22.68
C SER A 269 -37.28 -14.55 -22.75
N GLY A 270 -37.96 -14.68 -21.61
CA GLY A 270 -39.25 -15.33 -21.47
C GLY A 270 -40.38 -14.32 -21.35
N ILE A 271 -40.99 -14.05 -22.52
CA ILE A 271 -42.31 -13.40 -22.78
C ILE A 271 -42.34 -11.87 -22.73
#